data_AF-A0AB33FCR8-F1
#
_entry.id   AF-A0AB33FCR8-F1
#
_cell.length_a   1.000
_cell.length_b   1.000
_cell.length_c   1.000
_cell.angle_alpha   90.00
_cell.angle_beta   90.00
_cell.angle_gamma   90.00
#
_symmetry.space_group_name_H-M   'P 1'
#
loop_
_entity.id
_entity.type
_entity.pdbx_description
1 polymer ?
#
loop_
_entity_poly.entity_id
_entity_poly.type
_entity_poly.pdbx_seq_one_letter_code
_entity_poly.pdbx_strand_id
1 'polypeptide(L)' 'MSVESIRQSLEARGCYVTVDGRVNEDTAAQLIPCSTSCLRRWRAEGKGPRCYRPAKTPWYYLADVLAWIESGDPLL' A
#
# COMPACT_ATOMS: atom_id res chain seq x y z
N MET A 1 -14.12 -3.62 -1.82
CA MET A 1 -13.59 -4.69 -2.70
C MET A 1 -12.92 -5.77 -1.83
N SER A 2 -12.85 -7.04 -2.23
CA SER A 2 -12.13 -8.05 -1.41
C SER A 2 -10.62 -7.94 -1.61
N VAL A 3 -9.85 -8.12 -0.53
CA VAL A 3 -8.37 -8.18 -0.54
C VAL A 3 -7.88 -9.26 -1.50
N GLU A 4 -8.57 -10.41 -1.54
CA GLU A 4 -8.19 -11.55 -2.38
C GLU A 4 -8.29 -11.23 -3.88
N SER A 5 -9.33 -10.52 -4.29
CA SER A 5 -9.51 -10.11 -5.69
C SER A 5 -8.42 -9.13 -6.13
N ILE A 6 -7.99 -8.22 -5.23
CA ILE A 6 -6.92 -7.26 -5.53
C ILE A 6 -5.56 -7.95 -5.56
N ARG A 7 -5.32 -8.90 -4.65
CA ARG A 7 -4.13 -9.76 -4.70
C ARG A 7 -4.01 -10.46 -6.05
N GLN A 8 -5.06 -11.16 -6.49
CA GLN A 8 -5.06 -11.85 -7.79
C GLN A 8 -4.80 -10.91 -8.96
N SER A 9 -5.40 -9.71 -8.94
CA SER A 9 -5.17 -8.68 -9.96
C SER A 9 -3.72 -8.18 -9.98
N LEU A 10 -3.11 -7.98 -8.81
CA LEU A 10 -1.72 -7.55 -8.68
C LEU A 10 -0.75 -8.64 -9.15
N GLU A 11 -0.97 -9.88 -8.75
CA GLU A 11 -0.16 -11.03 -9.17
C GLU A 11 -0.26 -11.24 -10.69
N ALA A 12 -1.45 -11.11 -11.28
CA ALA A 12 -1.66 -11.16 -12.73
C ALA A 12 -0.92 -10.04 -13.48
N ARG A 13 -0.65 -8.90 -12.82
CA ARG A 13 0.14 -7.78 -13.35
C ARG A 13 1.65 -7.93 -13.07
N GLY A 14 2.08 -9.05 -12.50
CA GLY A 14 3.48 -9.31 -12.15
C GLY A 14 3.97 -8.60 -10.89
N CYS A 15 3.06 -8.03 -10.08
CA CYS A 15 3.42 -7.43 -8.80
C CYS A 15 3.59 -8.54 -7.74
N TYR A 16 4.65 -8.44 -6.94
CA TYR A 16 4.89 -9.39 -5.85
C TYR A 16 4.00 -9.05 -4.65
N VAL A 17 3.16 -10.01 -4.26
CA VAL A 17 2.36 -9.96 -3.03
C VAL A 17 2.82 -11.11 -2.13
N THR A 18 3.16 -10.80 -0.88
CA THR A 18 3.54 -11.82 0.10
C THR A 18 2.34 -12.68 0.50
N VAL A 19 2.61 -13.87 1.08
CA VAL A 19 1.55 -14.81 1.51
C VAL A 19 0.57 -14.15 2.48
N ASP A 20 1.07 -13.29 3.37
CA ASP A 20 0.29 -12.54 4.36
C ASP A 20 -0.27 -11.20 3.83
N GLY A 21 -0.22 -10.97 2.52
CA GLY A 21 -0.94 -9.86 1.87
C GLY A 21 -0.22 -8.51 1.94
N ARG A 22 1.10 -8.49 2.12
CA ARG A 22 1.92 -7.27 2.02
C ARG A 22 2.44 -7.04 0.61
N VAL A 23 2.53 -5.76 0.26
CA VAL A 23 3.13 -5.25 -0.97
C VAL A 23 4.25 -4.26 -0.65
N ASN A 24 5.15 -4.08 -1.62
CA ASN A 24 6.22 -3.10 -1.52
C ASN A 24 5.70 -1.66 -1.76
N GLU A 25 6.58 -0.69 -1.59
CA GLU A 25 6.25 0.73 -1.76
C GLU A 25 5.82 1.10 -3.19
N ASP A 26 6.43 0.51 -4.22
CA ASP A 26 6.08 0.78 -5.62
C ASP A 26 4.66 0.29 -5.96
N THR A 27 4.28 -0.89 -5.49
CA THR A 27 2.94 -1.44 -5.68
C THR A 27 1.91 -0.67 -4.85
N ALA A 28 2.23 -0.28 -3.61
CA ALA A 28 1.35 0.56 -2.81
C ALA A 28 1.08 1.92 -3.49
N ALA A 29 2.12 2.53 -4.08
CA ALA A 29 2.01 3.80 -4.81
C ALA A 29 1.07 3.68 -6.03
N GLN A 30 1.13 2.55 -6.74
CA GLN A 30 0.21 2.25 -7.85
C GLN A 30 -1.24 2.05 -7.41
N LEU A 31 -1.49 1.54 -6.20
CA LEU A 31 -2.83 1.38 -5.65
C LEU A 31 -3.46 2.71 -5.20
N ILE A 32 -2.63 3.64 -4.71
CA ILE A 32 -3.03 4.96 -4.16
C ILE A 32 -2.90 6.10 -5.19
N PRO A 33 -2.85 5.76 -6.48
CA PRO A 33 -2.24 6.57 -7.56
C PRO A 33 -1.36 7.75 -7.14
N CYS A 34 -0.24 7.49 -6.44
CA CYS A 34 0.72 8.53 -6.03
C CYS A 34 2.16 8.13 -6.36
N SER A 35 3.11 9.04 -6.12
CA SER A 35 4.55 8.70 -6.24
C SER A 35 5.08 8.03 -4.96
N THR A 36 6.11 7.21 -5.07
CA THR A 36 6.79 6.64 -3.90
C THR A 36 7.42 7.72 -3.02
N SER A 37 7.86 8.84 -3.60
CA SER A 37 8.29 10.02 -2.84
C SER A 37 7.16 10.61 -2.00
N CYS A 38 5.92 10.60 -2.51
CA CYS A 38 4.73 11.02 -1.75
C CYS A 38 4.50 10.09 -0.55
N LEU A 39 4.52 8.77 -0.77
CA LEU A 39 4.40 7.80 0.31
C LEU A 39 5.50 7.95 1.37
N ARG A 40 6.75 8.17 0.95
CA ARG A 40 7.86 8.44 1.87
C ARG A 40 7.60 9.69 2.70
N ARG A 41 7.12 10.77 2.08
CA ARG A 41 6.78 12.03 2.74
C ARG A 41 5.64 11.84 3.74
N TRP A 42 4.53 11.25 3.32
CA TRP A 42 3.38 10.98 4.19
C TRP A 42 3.79 10.16 5.40
N ARG A 43 4.58 9.11 5.20
CA ARG A 43 5.09 8.32 6.32
C ARG A 43 5.96 9.12 7.29
N ALA A 44 6.75 10.08 6.81
CA ALA A 44 7.55 10.96 7.68
C ALA A 44 6.67 11.96 8.46
N GLU A 45 5.55 12.37 7.87
CA GLU A 45 4.54 13.25 8.48
C GLU A 45 3.52 12.50 9.36
N GLY A 46 3.61 11.17 9.48
CA GLY A 46 2.65 10.35 10.22
C GLY A 46 1.28 10.21 9.52
N LYS A 47 1.25 10.40 8.20
CA LYS A 47 0.06 10.39 7.33
C LYS A 47 0.01 9.17 6.42
N GLY A 48 -1.13 8.96 5.78
CA GLY A 48 -1.33 7.94 4.75
C GLY A 48 -1.61 6.54 5.32
N PRO A 49 -1.56 5.49 4.48
CA PRO A 49 -1.85 4.13 4.91
C PRO A 49 -0.81 3.62 5.90
N ARG A 50 -1.24 2.70 6.78
CA ARG A 50 -0.36 2.08 7.76
C ARG A 50 0.82 1.39 7.07
N CYS A 51 2.03 1.74 7.50
CA CYS A 51 3.26 1.15 7.01
C CYS A 51 3.84 0.18 8.04
N TYR A 52 4.11 -1.04 7.62
CA TYR A 52 4.83 -2.04 8.40
C TYR A 52 6.33 -1.96 8.09
N ARG A 53 7.16 -1.72 9.11
CA ARG A 53 8.62 -1.62 8.96
C ARG A 53 9.33 -2.55 9.96
N PRO A 54 9.54 -3.82 9.60
CA PRO A 54 10.36 -4.71 10.40
C PRO A 54 11.85 -4.34 10.33
N ALA A 55 12.26 -3.62 9.29
CA ALA A 55 13.63 -3.16 9.05
C ALA A 55 13.63 -1.87 8.19
N LYS A 56 14.69 -1.64 7.38
CA LYS A 56 14.81 -0.47 6.50
C LYS A 56 13.76 -0.42 5.38
N THR A 57 13.31 -1.58 4.90
CA THR A 57 12.37 -1.66 3.77
C THR A 57 10.92 -1.53 4.24
N PRO A 58 10.16 -0.56 3.71
CA PRO A 58 8.75 -0.44 4.04
C PRO A 58 7.89 -1.45 3.31
N TRP A 59 6.91 -1.97 4.05
CA TRP A 59 5.85 -2.83 3.55
C TRP A 59 4.50 -2.22 3.88
N TYR A 60 3.50 -2.56 3.08
CA TYR A 60 2.11 -2.14 3.27
C TYR A 60 1.21 -3.36 3.18
N TYR A 61 0.34 -3.55 4.16
CA TYR A 61 -0.71 -4.57 4.04
C TYR A 61 -1.79 -4.06 3.08
N LEU A 62 -2.24 -4.93 2.17
CA LEU A 62 -3.31 -4.59 1.25
C LEU A 62 -4.58 -4.16 1.99
N ALA A 63 -4.92 -4.83 3.09
CA ALA A 63 -6.07 -4.48 3.91
C ALA A 63 -5.98 -3.03 4.45
N ASP A 64 -4.82 -2.62 4.95
CA ASP A 64 -4.61 -1.27 5.49
C ASP A 64 -4.63 -0.21 4.38
N VAL A 65 -4.04 -0.50 3.22
CA VAL A 65 -4.07 0.40 2.05
C VAL A 65 -5.50 0.60 1.56
N LEU A 66 -6.27 -0.48 1.44
CA LEU A 66 -7.65 -0.41 0.98
C LEU A 66 -8.56 0.27 1.99
N ALA A 67 -8.41 -0.04 3.28
CA ALA A 67 -9.15 0.64 4.34
C ALA A 67 -8.88 2.15 4.33
N TRP A 68 -7.63 2.56 4.07
CA TRP A 68 -7.29 3.98 3.93
C TRP A 68 -7.93 4.61 2.70
N ILE A 69 -7.88 3.97 1.53
CA ILE A 69 -8.57 4.45 0.31
C ILE A 69 -10.08 4.59 0.54
N GLU A 70 -10.70 3.59 1.17
CA GLU A 70 -12.14 3.55 1.46
C GLU A 70 -12.54 4.59 2.53
N SER A 71 -11.64 4.94 3.45
CA SER A 71 -11.90 5.97 4.47
C SER A 71 -12.05 7.38 3.86
N GLY A 72 -11.53 7.61 2.66
CA GLY A 72 -11.58 8.91 1.99
C GLY A 72 -10.76 10.00 2.69
N ASP A 73 -9.81 9.63 3.56
CA ASP A 73 -8.98 10.58 4.31
C ASP A 73 -8.19 11.48 3.33
N PRO A 74 -8.50 12.78 3.24
CA PRO A 74 -8.19 13.63 2.08
C PRO A 74 -6.78 14.22 2.11
N LEU A 75 -5.77 13.50 2.64
CA LEU A 75 -4.38 13.99 2.68
C LEU A 75 -3.66 13.90 1.31
N LEU A 76 -4.43 14.01 0.22
CA LEU A 76 -3.98 14.39 -1.12
C LEU A 76 -3.64 15.89 -1.18
#